data_AF-A0AAU9ZMY8-F1
#
_entry.id   AF-A0AAU9ZMY8-F1
#
_cell.length_a   1.000
_cell.length_b   1.000
_cell.length_c   1.000
_cell.angle_alpha   90.00
_cell.angle_beta   90.00
_cell.angle_gamma   90.00
#
_symmetry.space_group_name_H-M   'P 1'
#
loop_
_entity.id
_entity.type
_entity.pdbx_description
1 polymer ?
#
loop_
_entity_poly.entity_id
_entity_poly.type
_entity_poly.pdbx_seq_one_letter_code
_entity_poly.pdbx_strand_id
1 'polypeptide(L)'
;MEMTRVDLRNYLEQIYNVPVAAVRTRVQHGSNRRRDHKSVRIKKPDYKVAYVQLAHGQTFTFPDLFPEKEPSPADPLEEEPQQQRQSSDPRCPGIPSWFGL
;
A
#
# COMPACT_ATOMS: atom_id res chain seq x y z
N MET A 1 10.02 -7.15 20.39
CA MET A 1 10.92 -5.96 20.38
C MET A 1 12.37 -6.33 20.69
N GLU A 2 12.78 -7.59 20.51
CA GLU A 2 13.99 -8.10 21.18
C GLU A 2 15.28 -7.89 20.38
N MET A 3 15.20 -7.67 19.06
CA MET A 3 16.38 -7.50 18.21
C MET A 3 17.22 -6.27 18.63
N THR A 4 18.50 -6.49 18.91
CA THR A 4 19.45 -5.45 19.32
C THR A 4 20.21 -4.87 18.13
N ARG A 5 21.02 -3.84 18.38
CA ARG A 5 21.87 -3.22 17.34
C ARG A 5 22.94 -4.18 16.82
N VAL A 6 23.47 -5.04 17.70
CA VAL A 6 24.51 -6.03 17.36
C VAL A 6 23.90 -7.15 16.53
N ASP A 7 22.72 -7.64 16.92
CA ASP A 7 22.01 -8.67 16.16
C ASP A 7 21.70 -8.22 14.74
N LEU A 8 21.22 -6.97 14.57
CA LEU A 8 20.95 -6.39 13.25
C LEU A 8 22.21 -6.31 12.38
N ARG A 9 23.34 -5.90 12.96
CA ARG A 9 24.61 -5.82 12.26
C ARG A 9 25.05 -7.20 11.77
N ASN A 10 25.11 -8.17 12.67
CA ASN A 10 25.53 -9.53 12.36
C ASN A 10 24.60 -10.18 11.33
N TYR A 11 23.29 -9.96 11.47
CA TYR A 11 22.29 -10.49 10.55
C TYR A 11 22.49 -9.98 9.11
N LEU A 12 22.70 -8.67 8.94
CA LEU A 12 22.93 -8.07 7.62
C LEU A 12 24.29 -8.44 7.02
N GLU A 13 25.34 -8.50 7.85
CA GLU A 13 26.69 -8.89 7.40
C GLU A 13 26.76 -10.37 7.03
N GLN A 14 26.12 -11.27 7.79
CA GLN A 14 26.25 -12.73 7.59
C GLN A 14 25.31 -13.29 6.51
N ILE A 15 24.06 -12.82 6.45
CA ILE A 15 23.06 -13.38 5.53
C ILE A 15 23.08 -12.65 4.19
N TYR A 16 23.19 -11.33 4.23
CA TYR A 16 23.08 -10.48 3.04
C TYR A 16 24.43 -9.92 2.57
N ASN A 17 25.53 -10.19 3.30
CA ASN A 17 26.87 -9.69 2.97
C ASN A 17 26.94 -8.15 2.83
N VAL A 18 26.11 -7.43 3.58
CA VAL A 18 26.05 -5.97 3.52
C VAL A 18 27.00 -5.37 4.56
N PRO A 19 27.98 -4.55 4.14
CA PRO A 19 28.93 -3.95 5.09
C PRO A 19 28.28 -2.76 5.81
N VAL A 20 28.13 -2.85 7.13
CA VAL A 20 27.43 -1.86 7.95
C VAL A 20 28.42 -1.05 8.80
N ALA A 21 28.36 0.28 8.72
CA ALA A 21 29.18 1.19 9.51
C ALA A 21 28.55 1.50 10.88
N ALA A 22 27.25 1.81 10.90
CA ALA A 22 26.55 2.17 12.13
C ALA A 22 25.07 1.79 12.08
N VAL A 23 24.52 1.39 13.23
CA VAL A 23 23.10 1.06 13.41
C VAL A 23 22.52 1.87 14.57
N ARG A 24 21.43 2.59 14.32
CA ARG A 24 20.65 3.31 15.35
C ARG A 24 19.22 2.78 15.36
N THR A 25 18.74 2.34 16.52
CA THR A 25 17.39 1.82 16.66
C THR A 25 16.54 2.73 17.54
N ARG A 26 15.24 2.78 17.25
CA ARG A 26 14.24 3.42 18.11
C ARG A 26 12.97 2.59 18.16
N VAL A 27 12.23 2.69 19.26
CA VAL A 27 10.90 2.07 19.38
C VAL A 27 9.85 3.09 18.97
N GLN A 28 9.01 2.71 18.01
CA GLN A 28 7.90 3.51 17.51
C GLN A 28 6.58 3.00 18.11
N HIS A 29 5.88 3.90 18.81
CA HIS A 29 4.56 3.59 19.34
C HIS A 29 3.50 3.70 18.24
N GLY A 30 2.67 2.67 18.11
CA GLY A 30 1.50 2.66 17.24
C GLY A 30 0.37 3.53 17.82
N SER A 31 -0.51 4.05 16.96
CA SER A 31 -1.66 4.82 17.44
C SER A 31 -2.65 3.95 18.24
N ASN A 32 -3.19 4.49 19.32
CA ASN A 32 -4.25 3.88 20.13
C ASN A 32 -5.53 4.75 20.17
N ARG A 33 -5.70 5.61 19.15
CA ARG A 33 -6.80 6.58 19.11
C ARG A 33 -8.08 6.00 18.50
N ARG A 34 -7.95 5.04 17.58
CA ARG A 34 -9.08 4.45 16.87
C ARG A 34 -9.95 3.66 17.83
N ARG A 35 -11.27 3.75 17.63
CA ARG A 35 -12.26 2.93 18.33
C ARG A 35 -13.09 2.13 17.34
N ASP A 36 -13.57 0.99 17.80
CA ASP A 36 -14.57 0.18 17.11
C ASP A 36 -15.98 0.77 17.26
N HIS A 37 -16.93 0.18 16.54
CA HIS A 37 -18.36 0.48 16.65
C HIS A 37 -18.92 0.24 18.08
N LYS A 38 -18.23 -0.54 18.92
CA LYS A 38 -18.54 -0.77 20.34
C LYS A 38 -17.79 0.18 21.29
N SER A 39 -17.16 1.24 20.79
CA SER A 39 -16.33 2.18 21.55
C SER A 39 -15.08 1.56 22.22
N VAL A 40 -14.70 0.34 21.84
CA VAL A 40 -13.46 -0.32 22.28
C VAL A 40 -12.27 0.27 21.52
N ARG A 41 -11.15 0.55 22.20
CA ARG A 41 -9.94 1.09 21.57
C ARG A 41 -9.20 -0.01 20.80
N ILE A 42 -8.84 0.28 19.55
CA ILE A 42 -7.98 -0.58 18.74
C ILE A 42 -6.56 -0.02 18.76
N LYS A 43 -5.64 -0.81 19.32
CA LYS A 43 -4.22 -0.48 19.38
C LYS A 43 -3.51 -0.96 18.11
N LYS A 44 -2.90 -0.05 17.35
CA LYS A 44 -1.91 -0.43 16.34
C LYS A 44 -0.66 -0.98 17.04
N PRO A 45 -0.06 -2.08 16.57
CA PRO A 45 1.10 -2.67 17.21
C PRO A 45 2.28 -1.69 17.20
N ASP A 46 3.05 -1.71 18.29
CA ASP A 46 4.30 -0.98 18.37
C ASP A 46 5.37 -1.75 17.59
N TYR A 47 6.29 -1.04 16.93
CA TYR A 47 7.36 -1.66 16.15
C TYR A 47 8.69 -0.95 16.36
N LYS A 48 9.79 -1.65 16.09
CA LYS A 48 11.15 -1.08 16.19
C LYS A 48 11.61 -0.65 14.81
N VAL A 49 12.16 0.57 14.72
CA VAL A 49 12.76 1.11 13.49
C VAL A 49 14.27 1.12 13.65
N ALA A 50 14.99 0.70 12.61
CA ALA A 50 16.43 0.76 12.52
C ALA A 50 16.86 1.70 11.40
N TYR A 51 17.83 2.56 11.68
CA TYR A 51 18.56 3.37 10.72
C TYR A 51 19.95 2.78 10.59
N VAL A 52 20.30 2.38 9.37
CA VAL A 52 21.56 1.71 9.05
C VAL A 52 22.36 2.60 8.11
N GLN A 53 23.64 2.81 8.44
CA GLN A 53 24.59 3.48 7.57
C GLN A 53 25.51 2.43 6.96
N LEU A 54 25.56 2.39 5.63
CA LEU A 54 26.46 1.51 4.88
C LEU A 54 27.91 1.95 5.05
N ALA A 55 28.83 1.00 5.04
CA ALA A 55 30.26 1.27 4.99
C ALA A 55 30.72 1.55 3.55
N HIS A 56 31.99 1.96 3.40
CA HIS A 56 32.67 2.16 2.10
C HIS A 56 32.04 3.20 1.16
N GLY A 57 31.24 4.14 1.68
CA GLY A 57 30.65 5.21 0.87
C GLY A 57 29.61 4.73 -0.14
N GLN A 58 29.07 3.53 0.03
CA GLN A 58 28.01 3.01 -0.82
C GLN A 58 26.72 3.83 -0.63
N THR A 59 26.03 4.08 -1.73
CA THR A 59 24.74 4.76 -1.73
C THR A 59 23.64 3.75 -2.03
N PHE A 60 22.54 3.85 -1.29
CA PHE A 60 21.36 3.03 -1.49
C PHE A 60 20.16 3.95 -1.65
N THR A 61 19.42 3.77 -2.73
CA THR A 61 18.14 4.43 -2.98
C THR A 61 17.05 3.37 -2.97
N PHE A 62 15.92 3.66 -2.34
CA PHE A 62 14.81 2.73 -2.33
C PHE A 62 14.21 2.69 -3.74
N PRO A 63 14.23 1.53 -4.43
CA PRO A 63 13.71 1.44 -5.79
C PRO A 63 12.19 1.63 -5.78
N ASP A 64 11.65 2.06 -6.92
CA ASP A 64 10.21 2.04 -7.11
C ASP A 64 9.74 0.60 -7.30
N LEU A 65 8.91 0.12 -6.38
CA LEU A 65 8.36 -1.24 -6.40
C LEU A 65 7.04 -1.31 -7.18
N PHE A 66 6.42 -0.17 -7.49
CA PHE A 66 5.11 -0.10 -8.13
C PHE A 66 5.17 0.85 -9.34
N PRO A 67 5.96 0.50 -10.38
CA PRO A 67 5.96 1.28 -11.60
C PRO A 67 4.57 1.25 -12.24
N GLU A 68 4.25 2.30 -12.99
CA GLU A 68 3.01 2.37 -13.75
C GLU A 68 2.90 1.14 -14.65
N LYS A 69 1.81 0.39 -14.48
CA LYS A 69 1.57 -0.84 -15.23
C LYS A 69 1.36 -0.46 -16.69
N GLU A 70 2.05 -1.13 -17.61
CA GLU A 70 1.71 -1.05 -19.02
C GLU A 70 0.23 -1.42 -19.20
N PRO A 71 -0.52 -0.72 -20.09
CA PRO A 71 -1.94 -0.98 -20.27
C PRO A 71 -2.14 -2.44 -20.64
N SER A 72 -2.73 -3.20 -19.72
CA SER A 72 -3.13 -4.58 -20.01
C SER A 72 -4.19 -4.59 -21.10
N PRO A 73 -4.24 -5.64 -21.95
CA PRO A 73 -5.38 -5.82 -22.84
C PRO A 73 -6.65 -5.77 -22.00
N ALA A 74 -7.62 -4.95 -22.41
CA ALA A 74 -8.85 -4.68 -21.68
C ALA A 74 -9.47 -6.00 -21.19
N ASP A 75 -9.74 -6.08 -19.89
CA ASP A 75 -10.50 -7.19 -19.33
C ASP A 75 -11.93 -7.10 -19.92
N PRO A 76 -12.43 -8.13 -20.65
CA PRO A 76 -13.73 -8.06 -21.34
C PRO A 76 -14.94 -7.81 -20.43
N LEU A 77 -14.76 -7.87 -19.10
CA LEU A 77 -15.80 -7.59 -18.11
C LEU A 77 -15.99 -6.09 -17.81
N GLU A 78 -15.03 -5.23 -18.15
CA GLU A 78 -15.14 -3.79 -17.86
C GLU A 78 -15.86 -2.99 -18.96
N GLU A 79 -16.08 -3.58 -20.15
CA GLU A 79 -16.56 -2.85 -21.33
C GLU A 79 -18.10 -2.70 -21.46
N GLU A 80 -18.92 -3.41 -20.69
CA GLU A 80 -20.39 -3.41 -20.88
C GLU A 80 -21.13 -2.98 -19.59
N PRO A 81 -21.40 -1.66 -19.39
CA PRO A 81 -22.81 -1.26 -19.33
C PRO A 81 -23.11 0.18 -19.83
N GLN A 82 -22.12 0.91 -20.35
CA GLN A 82 -22.30 2.34 -20.64
C GLN A 82 -22.91 2.61 -22.01
N GLN A 83 -22.65 1.77 -23.02
CA GLN A 83 -23.17 1.97 -24.38
C GLN A 83 -24.66 1.60 -24.53
N GLN A 84 -25.22 0.79 -23.62
CA GLN A 84 -26.61 0.31 -23.75
C GLN A 84 -27.68 1.22 -23.13
N ARG A 85 -27.30 2.32 -22.45
CA ARG A 85 -28.27 3.31 -21.96
C ARG A 85 -28.67 4.24 -23.10
N GLN A 86 -29.66 3.81 -23.90
CA GLN A 86 -30.31 4.70 -24.86
C GLN A 86 -30.88 5.90 -24.11
N SER A 87 -30.55 7.12 -24.56
CA SER A 87 -31.02 8.37 -23.99
C SER A 87 -32.55 8.44 -24.03
N SER A 88 -33.19 8.90 -22.94
CA SER A 88 -34.63 9.13 -22.91
C SER A 88 -35.04 10.16 -23.97
N ASP A 89 -36.10 9.88 -24.73
CA ASP A 89 -36.62 10.81 -25.74
C ASP A 89 -37.10 12.10 -25.07
N PRO A 90 -36.55 13.28 -25.43
CA PRO A 90 -36.98 14.56 -24.87
C PRO A 90 -38.46 14.88 -25.09
N ARG A 91 -39.11 14.29 -26.09
CA ARG A 91 -40.53 14.51 -26.41
C ARG A 91 -41.48 13.74 -25.50
N CYS A 92 -41.00 12.70 -24.81
CA CYS A 92 -41.78 11.83 -23.94
C CYS A 92 -41.17 11.78 -22.53
N PRO A 93 -41.14 12.89 -21.78
CA PRO A 93 -40.57 12.92 -20.44
C PRO A 93 -41.39 12.04 -19.48
N GLY A 94 -40.73 11.08 -18.83
CA GLY A 94 -41.30 10.27 -17.76
C GLY A 94 -42.01 8.98 -18.19
N ILE A 95 -42.10 8.69 -19.49
CA ILE A 95 -42.67 7.42 -19.99
C ILE A 95 -41.52 6.43 -20.25
N PRO A 96 -41.54 5.21 -19.67
CA PRO A 96 -40.54 4.20 -19.97
C PRO A 96 -40.59 3.78 -21.44
N SER A 97 -39.45 3.79 -22.13
CA SER A 97 -39.32 3.41 -23.55
C SER A 97 -39.53 1.90 -23.82
N TRP A 98 -39.70 1.09 -22.76
CA TRP A 98 -39.94 -0.34 -22.85
C TRP A 98 -41.35 -0.72 -23.37
N PHE A 99 -42.35 0.15 -23.20
CA PHE A 99 -43.70 -0.09 -23.70
C PHE A 99 -43.83 0.35 -25.18
N GLY A 100 -43.31 -0.47 -26.10
CA GLY A 100 -43.61 -0.37 -27.54
C GLY A 100 -44.69 -1.37 -27.92
N LEU A 101 -45.83 -0.90 -28.42
CA LEU A 101 -46.83 -1.73 -29.12
C LEU A 101 -46.46 -1.84 -30.60
#